data_AF-A0A8D5JNK8-F1
#
_entry.id   AF-A0A8D5JNK8-F1
#
_cell.length_a   1.000
_cell.length_b   1.000
_cell.length_c   1.000
_cell.angle_alpha   90.00
_cell.angle_beta   90.00
_cell.angle_gamma   90.00
#
_symmetry.space_group_name_H-M   'P 1'
#
loop_
_entity.id
_entity.type
_entity.pdbx_description
1 polymer ?
#
loop_
_entity_poly.entity_id
_entity_poly.type
_entity_poly.pdbx_seq_one_letter_code
_entity_poly.pdbx_strand_id
1 'polypeptide(L)'
;MDENFLNIQPSPLALVQSLRDIGYSMESAVADIIDNSITAEAENIHVRFAWNEGNPWLAIIDDGYGMSPAELTDAMRLGSKSPLKSGKKTTLGDSDLA
;
A
#
# COMPACT_ATOMS: atom_id res chain seq x y z
N MET A 1 -2.60 -4.43 29.23
CA MET A 1 -3.14 -4.39 27.85
C MET A 1 -1.92 -4.54 26.97
N ASP A 2 -1.81 -5.67 26.30
CA ASP A 2 -0.56 -6.06 25.65
C ASP A 2 -0.34 -5.21 24.41
N GLU A 3 0.70 -4.37 24.48
CA GLU A 3 1.10 -3.46 23.42
C GLU A 3 1.96 -4.20 22.38
N ASN A 4 1.30 -4.88 21.42
CA ASN A 4 1.97 -5.43 20.24
C ASN A 4 2.16 -4.34 19.16
N PHE A 5 2.93 -3.29 19.48
CA PHE A 5 3.34 -2.31 18.49
C PHE A 5 4.60 -2.80 17.76
N LEU A 6 4.54 -2.84 16.43
CA LEU A 6 5.70 -3.09 15.59
C LEU A 6 6.38 -1.76 15.28
N ASN A 7 7.62 -1.58 15.75
CA ASN A 7 8.39 -0.37 15.43
C ASN A 7 8.98 -0.47 14.01
N ILE A 8 8.43 0.31 13.08
CA ILE A 8 8.84 0.34 11.68
C ILE A 8 9.59 1.65 11.40
N GLN A 9 10.90 1.65 11.60
CA GLN A 9 11.74 2.83 11.36
C GLN A 9 11.73 3.21 9.86
N PRO A 10 11.53 4.49 9.51
CA PRO A 10 11.63 4.96 8.14
C PRO A 10 13.06 4.86 7.63
N SER A 11 13.24 4.65 6.33
CA SER A 11 14.59 4.80 5.75
C SER A 11 14.92 6.29 5.56
N PRO A 12 16.16 6.74 5.78
CA PRO A 12 16.54 8.14 5.58
C PRO A 12 16.26 8.65 4.15
N LEU A 13 16.41 7.78 3.14
CA LEU A 13 16.11 8.11 1.75
C LEU A 13 14.58 8.24 1.49
N ALA A 14 13.81 7.39 2.16
CA ALA A 14 12.35 7.37 2.11
C ALA A 14 11.72 8.62 2.74
N LEU A 15 12.28 9.09 3.86
CA LEU A 15 11.89 10.35 4.50
C LEU A 15 12.07 11.56 3.57
N VAL A 16 13.19 11.62 2.83
CA VAL A 16 13.45 12.68 1.85
C VAL A 16 12.47 12.61 0.66
N GLN A 17 11.99 11.42 0.30
CA GLN A 17 10.97 11.24 -0.74
C GLN A 17 9.57 11.60 -0.24
N SER A 18 9.16 11.23 0.97
CA SER A 18 7.87 11.62 1.54
C SER A 18 7.74 13.13 1.78
N LEU A 19 8.86 13.83 2.02
CA LEU A 19 8.88 15.30 2.06
C LEU A 19 8.66 15.95 0.67
N ARG A 20 8.72 15.17 -0.42
CA ARG A 20 8.41 15.61 -1.78
C ARG A 20 6.90 15.62 -2.06
N ASP A 21 6.09 14.99 -1.21
CA ASP A 21 4.62 14.91 -1.33
C ASP A 21 3.89 16.22 -0.95
N ILE A 22 4.57 17.37 -1.04
CA ILE A 22 3.93 18.68 -1.03
C ILE A 22 3.02 18.76 -2.26
N GLY A 23 1.72 18.59 -2.05
CA GLY A 23 0.72 18.53 -3.12
C GLY A 23 -0.16 17.28 -3.12
N TYR A 24 0.05 16.36 -2.16
CA TYR A 24 -0.81 15.19 -2.00
C TYR A 24 -2.19 15.61 -1.49
N SER A 25 -3.21 15.42 -2.32
CA SER A 25 -4.60 15.74 -2.01
C SER A 25 -5.32 14.51 -1.46
N MET A 26 -6.51 14.68 -0.90
CA MET A 26 -7.33 13.55 -0.47
C MET A 26 -7.67 12.63 -1.66
N GLU A 27 -7.93 13.24 -2.81
CA GLU A 27 -8.23 12.54 -4.06
C GLU A 27 -7.05 11.69 -4.54
N SER A 28 -5.82 12.23 -4.52
CA SER A 28 -4.63 11.44 -4.89
C SER A 28 -4.37 10.30 -3.91
N ALA A 29 -4.59 10.52 -2.60
CA ALA A 29 -4.47 9.47 -1.60
C ALA A 29 -5.47 8.31 -1.82
N VAL A 30 -6.71 8.64 -2.19
CA VAL A 30 -7.72 7.62 -2.52
C VAL A 30 -7.36 6.88 -3.80
N ALA A 31 -6.90 7.60 -4.82
CA ALA A 31 -6.48 7.01 -6.10
C ALA A 31 -5.35 5.98 -5.90
N ASP A 32 -4.33 6.31 -5.11
CA ASP A 32 -3.21 5.42 -4.85
C ASP A 32 -3.62 4.10 -4.17
N ILE A 33 -4.61 4.13 -3.27
CA ILE A 33 -5.12 2.90 -2.65
C ILE A 33 -5.93 2.06 -3.65
N ILE A 34 -6.69 2.71 -4.54
CA ILE A 34 -7.41 2.02 -5.62
C ILE A 34 -6.42 1.39 -6.61
N ASP A 35 -5.34 2.09 -6.98
CA ASP A 35 -4.30 1.57 -7.86
C ASP A 35 -3.57 0.36 -7.25
N ASN A 36 -3.36 0.37 -5.93
CA ASN A 36 -2.84 -0.79 -5.21
C ASN A 36 -3.80 -2.00 -5.31
N SER A 37 -5.12 -1.75 -5.23
CA SER A 37 -6.14 -2.79 -5.37
C SER A 37 -6.17 -3.38 -6.79
N ILE A 38 -6.04 -2.53 -7.82
CA ILE A 38 -5.93 -2.97 -9.23
C ILE A 38 -4.65 -3.78 -9.45
N THR A 39 -3.54 -3.33 -8.88
CA THR A 39 -2.26 -4.06 -8.92
C THR A 39 -2.36 -5.40 -8.17
N ALA A 40 -3.27 -5.50 -7.20
CA ALA A 40 -3.60 -6.72 -6.48
C ALA A 40 -4.53 -7.68 -7.25
N GLU A 41 -4.88 -7.34 -8.50
CA GLU A 41 -5.81 -8.07 -9.36
C GLU A 41 -7.21 -8.23 -8.74
N ALA A 42 -7.65 -7.27 -7.92
CA ALA A 42 -9.00 -7.25 -7.37
C ALA A 42 -10.06 -7.13 -8.49
N GLU A 43 -11.09 -7.96 -8.42
CA GLU A 43 -12.25 -7.87 -9.32
C GLU A 43 -13.28 -6.86 -8.80
N ASN A 44 -13.40 -6.76 -7.48
CA ASN A 44 -14.34 -5.89 -6.79
C ASN A 44 -13.61 -4.96 -5.84
N ILE A 45 -13.80 -3.64 -6.04
CA ILE A 45 -13.27 -2.61 -5.16
C ILE A 45 -14.46 -1.78 -4.64
N HIS A 46 -14.68 -1.82 -3.33
CA HIS A 46 -15.75 -1.10 -2.67
C HIS A 46 -15.22 0.12 -1.92
N VAL A 47 -15.70 1.30 -2.30
CA VAL A 47 -15.46 2.54 -1.56
C VAL A 47 -16.67 2.83 -0.69
N ARG A 48 -16.48 2.85 0.62
CA ARG A 48 -17.54 3.10 1.61
C ARG A 48 -17.12 4.24 2.51
N PHE A 49 -18.05 5.13 2.84
CA PHE A 49 -17.80 6.21 3.77
C PHE A 49 -19.08 6.56 4.52
N ALA A 50 -18.92 7.11 5.73
CA ALA A 50 -20.03 7.68 6.48
C ALA A 50 -19.53 8.78 7.41
N TRP A 51 -20.41 9.75 7.69
CA TRP A 51 -20.15 10.78 8.70
C TRP A 51 -20.07 10.21 10.12
N ASN A 52 -20.81 9.12 10.38
CA ASN A 52 -20.78 8.35 11.62
C ASN A 52 -20.80 9.25 12.88
N GLU A 53 -21.87 10.06 12.98
CA GLU A 53 -22.16 10.90 14.16
C GLU A 53 -21.00 11.82 14.60
N GLY A 54 -20.22 12.34 13.64
CA GLY A 54 -19.07 13.21 13.93
C GLY A 54 -17.74 12.47 14.08
N ASN A 55 -17.73 11.16 13.86
CA ASN A 55 -16.54 10.34 13.75
C ASN A 55 -16.43 9.72 12.34
N PRO A 56 -16.18 10.54 11.30
CA PRO A 56 -16.26 10.09 9.92
C PRO A 56 -15.23 9.01 9.61
N TRP A 57 -15.58 8.10 8.71
CA TRP A 57 -14.67 7.07 8.23
C TRP A 57 -14.78 6.89 6.71
N LEU A 58 -13.69 6.42 6.13
CA LEU A 58 -13.56 5.99 4.74
C LEU A 58 -12.92 4.59 4.75
N ALA A 59 -13.48 3.68 3.98
CA ALA A 59 -12.92 2.36 3.75
C ALA A 59 -12.84 2.11 2.25
N ILE A 60 -11.70 1.57 1.83
CA ILE A 60 -11.49 1.00 0.49
C ILE A 60 -11.25 -0.48 0.74
N ILE A 61 -12.09 -1.32 0.17
CA ILE A 61 -12.13 -2.77 0.43
C ILE A 61 -12.03 -3.47 -0.91
N ASP A 62 -11.02 -4.31 -1.07
CA ASP A 62 -10.78 -5.08 -2.29
C ASP A 62 -10.78 -6.59 -2.01
N ASP A 63 -10.89 -7.38 -3.08
CA ASP A 63 -10.81 -8.85 -3.07
C ASP A 63 -9.56 -9.38 -3.81
N GLY A 64 -8.48 -8.58 -3.86
CA GLY A 64 -7.21 -8.97 -4.47
C GLY A 64 -6.42 -10.00 -3.65
N TYR A 65 -5.20 -10.33 -4.10
CA TYR A 65 -4.37 -11.36 -3.45
C TYR A 65 -3.85 -11.00 -2.03
N GLY A 66 -4.09 -9.78 -1.56
CA GLY A 66 -3.72 -9.33 -0.23
C GLY A 66 -2.21 -9.21 0.00
N MET A 67 -1.79 -9.21 1.26
CA MET A 67 -0.38 -9.13 1.67
C MET A 67 -0.09 -10.09 2.82
N SER A 68 1.07 -10.74 2.79
CA SER A 68 1.59 -11.44 3.97
C SER A 68 1.94 -10.43 5.09
N PRO A 69 2.06 -10.87 6.35
CA PRO A 69 2.44 -9.97 7.45
C PRO A 69 3.76 -9.23 7.23
N ALA A 70 4.72 -9.87 6.55
CA ALA A 70 6.02 -9.26 6.22
C ALA A 70 5.88 -8.20 5.13
N GLU A 71 5.08 -8.45 4.09
CA GLU A 71 4.81 -7.48 3.02
C GLU A 71 4.03 -6.29 3.55
N LEU A 72 3.02 -6.52 4.39
CA LEU A 72 2.26 -5.47 5.04
C LEU A 72 3.16 -4.59 5.92
N THR A 73 4.06 -5.20 6.69
CA THR A 73 5.05 -4.47 7.50
C THR A 73 5.94 -3.58 6.63
N ASP A 74 6.39 -4.08 5.48
CA ASP A 74 7.24 -3.30 4.57
C ASP A 74 6.45 -2.17 3.88
N ALA A 75 5.21 -2.43 3.45
CA ALA A 75 4.33 -1.45 2.82
C ALA A 75 3.92 -0.30 3.76
N MET A 76 3.88 -0.54 5.07
CA MET A 76 3.58 0.47 6.08
C MET A 76 4.79 1.29 6.51
N ARG A 77 6.00 0.95 6.03
CA ARG A 77 7.21 1.74 6.32
C ARG A 77 7.14 3.05 5.54
N LEU A 78 7.15 4.19 6.23
CA LEU A 78 7.11 5.51 5.59
C LEU A 78 8.17 5.66 4.49
N GLY A 79 7.69 5.98 3.28
CA GLY A 79 8.43 6.07 2.01
C GLY A 79 9.00 4.74 1.50
N SER A 80 8.43 3.61 1.91
CA SER A 80 8.54 2.35 1.16
C SER A 80 7.99 2.55 -0.25
N LYS A 81 8.65 1.90 -1.23
CA LYS A 81 8.30 1.82 -2.66
C LYS A 81 7.16 2.74 -3.11
N SER A 82 7.49 3.78 -3.87
CA SER A 82 6.50 4.48 -4.69
C SER A 82 5.69 3.44 -5.49
N PRO A 83 4.35 3.50 -5.50
CA PRO A 83 3.48 2.55 -6.22
C PRO A 83 3.88 2.36 -7.68
N LEU A 84 4.52 3.38 -8.26
CA LEU A 84 5.10 3.42 -9.61
C LEU A 84 6.27 2.43 -9.85
N LYS A 85 6.73 1.68 -8.84
CA LYS A 85 7.88 0.76 -8.93
C LYS A 85 7.54 -0.72 -8.70
N SER A 86 6.29 -1.14 -8.84
CA SER A 86 6.00 -2.57 -9.02
C SER A 86 6.31 -3.00 -10.45
N GLY A 87 7.61 -3.14 -10.74
CA GLY A 87 8.07 -3.88 -11.90
C GLY A 87 7.74 -5.35 -11.69
N LYS A 88 6.75 -5.84 -12.44
CA LYS A 88 6.42 -7.25 -12.68
C LYS A 88 7.66 -8.15 -12.56
N LYS A 89 7.82 -8.86 -11.43
CA LYS A 89 8.68 -10.05 -11.38
C LYS A 89 7.84 -11.22 -11.87
N THR A 90 7.79 -11.41 -13.19
CA THR A 90 7.48 -12.73 -13.74
C THR A 90 8.63 -13.66 -13.41
N THR A 91 8.47 -14.52 -12.40
CA THR A 91 9.27 -15.74 -12.30
C THR A 91 8.74 -16.72 -13.32
N LEU A 92 9.45 -16.87 -14.43
CA LEU A 92 9.43 -18.07 -15.24
C LEU A 92 10.87 -18.58 -15.22
N GLY A 93 11.06 -19.76 -14.65
CA GLY A 93 12.34 -20.44 -14.71
C GLY A 93 12.64 -20.85 -16.14
N ASP A 94 13.88 -20.66 -16.56
CA ASP A 94 14.49 -21.58 -17.50
C ASP A 94 15.53 -22.39 -16.71
N SER A 95 15.24 -23.69 -16.72
CA SER A 95 16.06 -24.82 -16.33
C SER A 95 17.52 -24.71 -16.79
N ASP A 96 18.37 -25.48 -16.10
CA ASP A 96 19.60 -26.07 -16.61
C ASP A 96 19.59 -26.20 -18.15
N LEU A 97 20.63 -25.69 -18.80
CA LEU A 97 21.36 -26.33 -19.91
C LEU A 97 22.50 -25.42 -20.41
N ALA A 98 23.70 -26.03 -20.44
CA ALA A 98 24.98 -25.61 -21.01
C ALA A 98 25.87 -24.65 -20.21
#